data_AF-A0AAV2NEV2-F1
#
_entry.id   AF-A0AAV2NEV2-F1
#
_cell.length_a   1.000
_cell.length_b   1.000
_cell.length_c   1.000
_cell.angle_alpha   90.00
_cell.angle_beta   90.00
_cell.angle_gamma   90.00
#
_symmetry.space_group_name_H-M   'P 1'
#
loop_
_entity.id
_entity.type
_entity.pdbx_description
1 polymer ?
#
loop_
_entity_poly.entity_id
_entity_poly.type
_entity_poly.pdbx_seq_one_letter_code
_entity_poly.pdbx_strand_id
1 'polypeptide(L)'
;MAVFWNSLLDRFNAKSKLLQSIDVNIGVAVELYHSLIDFVESLRSDEMFEVYVEKAKCIIPEEYEFDSKQSCKRKHQLGKSKENEVIMTGKNKIRVETFYAILDRVRSELEKRHSAYENVFKRFDFIRNLVHLSDSTIHEEATKLYNYYAKDLEDSFALECVHFRQFLNKTSSEDKLKLIDLCTLIREQICYQCSLTLIYLCEYLCVWSPQIAQQNDPFPL
;
A
#
# COMPACT_ATOMS: atom_id res chain seq x y z
N MET A 1 10.52 -19.51 -13.39
CA MET A 1 10.30 -18.07 -13.08
C MET A 1 9.08 -17.46 -13.77
N ALA A 2 8.79 -17.74 -15.06
CA ALA A 2 7.61 -17.17 -15.74
C ALA A 2 6.27 -17.48 -15.04
N VAL A 3 6.06 -18.74 -14.61
CA VAL A 3 4.85 -19.15 -13.87
C VAL A 3 4.64 -18.33 -12.59
N PHE A 4 5.73 -18.07 -11.85
CA PHE A 4 5.72 -17.22 -10.67
C PHE A 4 5.31 -15.79 -11.02
N TRP A 5 5.98 -15.18 -12.00
CA TRP A 5 5.69 -13.81 -12.43
C TRP A 5 4.24 -13.63 -12.89
N ASN A 6 3.69 -14.57 -13.66
CA ASN A 6 2.28 -14.51 -14.07
C ASN A 6 1.36 -14.47 -12.84
N SER A 7 1.55 -15.39 -11.89
CA SER A 7 0.71 -15.42 -10.68
C SER A 7 0.81 -14.15 -9.83
N LEU A 8 2.00 -13.56 -9.75
CA LEU A 8 2.23 -12.31 -9.02
C LEU A 8 1.56 -11.13 -9.74
N LEU A 9 1.84 -10.97 -11.04
CA LEU A 9 1.33 -9.88 -11.86
C LEU A 9 -0.20 -9.92 -12.00
N ASP A 10 -0.81 -11.10 -12.06
CA ASP A 10 -2.26 -11.26 -12.11
C ASP A 10 -2.92 -10.67 -10.85
N ARG A 11 -2.38 -10.98 -9.66
CA ARG A 11 -2.87 -10.43 -8.39
C ARG A 11 -2.67 -8.92 -8.30
N PHE A 12 -1.51 -8.44 -8.73
CA PHE A 12 -1.22 -7.01 -8.78
C PHE A 12 -2.18 -6.27 -9.71
N ASN A 13 -2.42 -6.80 -10.91
CA ASN A 13 -3.31 -6.21 -11.90
C ASN A 13 -4.75 -6.13 -11.37
N ALA A 14 -5.25 -7.18 -10.72
CA ALA A 14 -6.57 -7.19 -10.11
C ALA A 14 -6.75 -6.08 -9.06
N LYS A 15 -5.75 -5.90 -8.18
CA LYS A 15 -5.76 -4.87 -7.15
C LYS A 15 -5.55 -3.46 -7.72
N SER A 16 -4.70 -3.32 -8.74
CA SER A 16 -4.48 -2.05 -9.45
C SER A 16 -5.75 -1.56 -10.14
N LYS A 17 -6.51 -2.45 -10.78
CA LYS A 17 -7.81 -2.10 -11.37
C LYS A 17 -8.81 -1.65 -10.32
N LEU A 18 -8.82 -2.31 -9.16
CA LEU A 18 -9.68 -1.92 -8.05
C LEU A 18 -9.30 -0.53 -7.54
N LEU A 19 -8.01 -0.25 -7.32
CA LEU A 19 -7.50 1.07 -6.91
C LEU A 19 -7.86 2.18 -7.90
N GLN A 20 -7.94 1.89 -9.19
CA GLN A 20 -8.29 2.86 -10.23
C GLN A 20 -9.80 3.06 -10.41
N SER A 21 -10.64 2.37 -9.64
CA SER A 21 -12.08 2.56 -9.72
C SER A 21 -12.50 3.89 -9.08
N ILE A 22 -13.61 4.46 -9.55
CA ILE A 22 -14.07 5.82 -9.19
C ILE A 22 -14.49 5.90 -7.71
N ASP A 23 -14.91 4.77 -7.13
CA ASP A 23 -15.50 4.70 -5.79
C ASP A 23 -14.50 4.34 -4.67
N VAL A 24 -13.19 4.35 -4.95
CA VAL A 24 -12.19 3.92 -3.96
C VAL A 24 -11.99 4.99 -2.89
N ASN A 25 -12.30 4.61 -1.65
CA ASN A 25 -11.87 5.36 -0.47
C ASN A 25 -10.40 5.03 -0.15
N ILE A 26 -9.63 6.03 0.30
CA ILE A 26 -8.24 5.85 0.72
C ILE A 26 -8.05 4.77 1.80
N GLY A 27 -9.03 4.57 2.70
CA GLY A 27 -9.00 3.46 3.66
C GLY A 27 -9.04 2.09 2.98
N VAL A 28 -9.84 1.94 1.92
CA VAL A 28 -9.85 0.71 1.09
C VAL A 28 -8.49 0.56 0.40
N ALA A 29 -7.86 1.63 -0.07
CA ALA A 29 -6.53 1.55 -0.65
C ALA A 29 -5.49 0.99 0.34
N VAL A 30 -5.50 1.45 1.60
CA VAL A 30 -4.64 0.93 2.67
C VAL A 30 -4.85 -0.57 2.87
N GLU A 31 -6.10 -1.01 3.00
CA GLU A 31 -6.44 -2.44 3.15
C GLU A 31 -5.99 -3.29 1.95
N LEU A 32 -6.10 -2.76 0.72
CA LEU A 32 -5.65 -3.46 -0.49
C LEU A 32 -4.13 -3.63 -0.53
N TYR A 33 -3.38 -2.59 -0.14
CA TYR A 33 -1.92 -2.68 -0.04
C TYR A 33 -1.50 -3.65 1.06
N HIS A 34 -2.15 -3.62 2.23
CA HIS A 34 -1.87 -4.56 3.32
C HIS A 34 -2.08 -6.02 2.86
N SER A 35 -3.23 -6.30 2.24
CA SER A 35 -3.54 -7.62 1.67
C SER A 35 -2.53 -8.06 0.59
N LEU A 36 -1.99 -7.15 -0.21
CA LEU A 36 -0.93 -7.45 -1.19
C LEU A 36 0.40 -7.77 -0.52
N ILE A 37 0.76 -7.06 0.55
CA ILE A 37 1.97 -7.32 1.33
C ILE A 37 1.88 -8.71 1.96
N ASP A 38 0.77 -9.04 2.62
CA ASP A 38 0.53 -10.37 3.22
C ASP A 38 0.65 -11.49 2.17
N PHE A 39 0.10 -11.25 0.97
CA PHE A 39 0.22 -12.19 -0.14
C PHE A 39 1.68 -12.39 -0.53
N VAL A 40 2.45 -11.34 -0.76
CA VAL A 40 3.87 -11.43 -1.13
C VAL A 40 4.69 -12.10 -0.03
N GLU A 41 4.39 -11.83 1.23
CA GLU A 41 5.02 -12.49 2.37
C GLU A 41 4.71 -13.99 2.41
N SER A 42 3.47 -14.39 2.13
CA SER A 42 3.09 -15.81 2.05
C SER A 42 3.79 -16.57 0.91
N LEU A 43 4.19 -15.89 -0.18
CA LEU A 43 4.96 -16.49 -1.25
C LEU A 43 6.42 -16.74 -0.86
N ARG A 44 6.93 -16.03 0.16
CA ARG A 44 8.30 -16.15 0.64
C ARG A 44 8.47 -17.37 1.56
N SER A 45 8.31 -18.55 0.98
CA SER A 45 8.60 -19.81 1.66
C SER A 45 9.27 -20.80 0.71
N ASP A 46 10.00 -21.74 1.29
CA ASP A 46 10.59 -22.85 0.53
C ASP A 46 9.50 -23.70 -0.14
N GLU A 47 8.39 -23.93 0.55
CA GLU A 47 7.24 -24.69 0.03
C GLU A 47 6.65 -24.05 -1.22
N MET A 48 6.43 -22.73 -1.21
CA MET A 48 5.88 -22.03 -2.37
C MET A 48 6.85 -21.99 -3.53
N PHE A 49 8.16 -21.88 -3.26
CA PHE A 49 9.18 -22.01 -4.30
C PHE A 49 9.07 -23.38 -5.01
N GLU A 50 8.98 -24.48 -4.25
CA GLU A 50 8.80 -25.82 -4.81
C GLU A 50 7.52 -25.94 -5.65
N VAL A 51 6.39 -25.39 -5.17
CA VAL A 51 5.14 -25.35 -5.95
C VAL A 51 5.33 -24.69 -7.31
N TYR A 52 6.07 -23.59 -7.38
CA TYR A 52 6.35 -22.92 -8.65
C TYR A 52 7.33 -23.67 -9.54
N VAL A 53 8.28 -24.40 -8.95
CA VAL A 53 9.19 -25.29 -9.68
C VAL A 53 8.42 -26.45 -10.30
N GLU A 54 7.57 -27.13 -9.54
CA GLU A 54 6.77 -28.25 -10.04
C GLU A 54 5.78 -27.79 -11.13
N LYS A 55 5.11 -26.64 -10.95
CA LYS A 55 4.27 -26.07 -12.01
C LYS A 55 5.06 -25.74 -13.27
N ALA A 56 6.31 -25.27 -13.15
CA ALA A 56 7.15 -25.00 -14.30
C ALA A 56 7.57 -26.28 -15.02
N LYS A 57 7.92 -27.34 -14.29
CA LYS A 57 8.27 -28.66 -14.85
C LYS A 57 7.13 -29.30 -15.63
N CYS A 58 5.88 -29.08 -15.21
CA CYS A 58 4.70 -29.54 -15.96
C CYS A 58 4.57 -28.89 -17.35
N ILE A 59 5.15 -27.69 -17.54
CA ILE A 59 5.11 -26.97 -18.82
C ILE A 59 6.35 -27.29 -19.65
N ILE A 60 7.52 -27.33 -19.02
CA ILE A 60 8.82 -27.63 -19.66
C ILE A 60 9.53 -28.69 -18.81
N PRO A 61 9.66 -29.94 -19.28
CA PRO A 61 10.25 -31.03 -18.50
C PRO A 61 11.78 -30.96 -18.30
N GLU A 62 12.48 -30.00 -18.91
CA GLU A 62 13.94 -29.91 -18.85
C GLU A 62 14.48 -29.51 -17.46
N GLU A 63 15.60 -30.13 -17.08
CA GLU A 63 16.34 -29.80 -15.86
C GLU A 63 17.08 -28.46 -15.98
N TYR A 64 17.41 -27.86 -14.83
CA TYR A 64 18.10 -26.58 -14.77
C TYR A 64 19.41 -26.57 -15.56
N GLU A 65 19.53 -25.64 -16.51
CA GLU A 65 20.71 -25.48 -17.37
C GLU A 65 22.02 -25.23 -16.60
N PHE A 66 21.93 -24.83 -15.32
CA PHE A 66 23.09 -24.64 -14.45
C PHE A 66 23.66 -25.98 -13.94
N ASP A 67 22.81 -26.99 -13.75
CA ASP A 67 23.23 -28.30 -13.25
C ASP A 67 23.86 -29.15 -14.38
N SER A 68 23.57 -28.84 -15.65
CA SER A 68 24.23 -29.45 -16.82
C SER A 68 25.65 -28.93 -17.06
N LYS A 69 25.97 -27.71 -16.60
CA LYS A 69 27.33 -27.15 -16.59
C LYS A 69 28.06 -27.63 -15.35
N GLN A 70 28.36 -28.94 -15.32
CA GLN A 70 29.21 -29.54 -14.31
C GLN A 70 30.52 -28.74 -14.21
N SER A 71 30.74 -28.17 -13.02
CA SER A 71 31.90 -27.36 -12.64
C SER A 71 33.18 -27.86 -13.31
N CYS A 72 33.86 -27.01 -14.10
CA CYS A 72 35.25 -27.26 -14.47
C CYS A 72 36.06 -27.41 -13.18
N LYS A 73 36.38 -28.66 -12.81
CA LYS A 73 37.20 -28.94 -11.63
C LYS A 73 38.56 -28.30 -11.86
N ARG A 74 38.88 -27.24 -11.10
CA ARG A 74 40.25 -26.71 -11.06
C ARG A 74 41.18 -27.84 -10.59
N LYS A 75 42.30 -28.04 -11.28
CA LYS A 75 43.35 -28.96 -10.81
C LYS A 75 43.83 -28.48 -9.44
N HIS A 76 43.65 -29.33 -8.43
CA HIS A 76 44.06 -29.05 -7.05
C HIS A 76 45.56 -29.32 -6.87
N GLN A 77 46.23 -28.50 -6.08
CA GLN A 77 47.60 -28.76 -5.65
C GLN A 77 47.59 -29.67 -4.39
N LEU A 78 48.47 -30.66 -4.36
CA LEU A 78 48.59 -31.64 -3.28
C LEU A 78 48.88 -30.94 -1.93
N GLY A 79 47.99 -31.08 -0.95
CA GLY A 79 48.25 -30.65 0.44
C GLY A 79 47.19 -29.76 1.13
N LYS A 80 46.14 -29.30 0.44
CA LYS A 80 45.05 -28.55 1.10
C LYS A 80 43.93 -29.48 1.54
N SER A 81 43.69 -29.53 2.87
CA SER A 81 42.56 -30.22 3.50
C SER A 81 41.22 -29.65 3.01
N LYS A 82 40.22 -30.52 2.85
CA LYS A 82 38.86 -30.17 2.43
C LYS A 82 38.15 -29.42 3.56
N GLU A 83 38.25 -28.09 3.59
CA GLU A 83 37.28 -27.29 4.35
C GLU A 83 36.15 -26.87 3.42
N ASN A 84 35.08 -27.67 3.46
CA ASN A 84 33.68 -27.34 3.14
C ASN A 84 33.45 -26.25 2.07
N GLU A 85 33.77 -26.52 0.81
CA GLU A 85 33.19 -25.75 -0.31
C GLU A 85 31.69 -26.06 -0.38
N VAL A 86 30.84 -25.11 0.02
CA VAL A 86 29.38 -25.22 -0.12
C VAL A 86 29.04 -25.12 -1.61
N ILE A 87 28.82 -26.28 -2.25
CA ILE A 87 28.34 -26.33 -3.63
C ILE A 87 26.87 -25.89 -3.63
N MET A 88 26.62 -24.64 -4.01
CA MET A 88 25.27 -24.12 -4.20
C MET A 88 24.70 -24.67 -5.52
N THR A 89 23.65 -25.50 -5.45
CA THR A 89 22.97 -26.03 -6.65
C THR A 89 22.31 -24.92 -7.45
N GLY A 90 22.13 -25.11 -8.77
CA GLY A 90 21.47 -24.11 -9.62
C GLY A 90 20.09 -23.70 -9.12
N LYS A 91 19.36 -24.69 -8.58
CA LYS A 91 18.08 -24.50 -7.89
C LYS A 91 18.18 -23.56 -6.68
N ASN A 92 19.14 -23.78 -5.78
CA ASN A 92 19.32 -22.92 -4.61
C ASN A 92 19.73 -21.51 -5.01
N LYS A 93 20.55 -21.38 -6.06
CA LYS A 93 20.96 -20.10 -6.61
C LYS A 93 19.77 -19.28 -7.10
N ILE A 94 18.91 -19.88 -7.94
CA ILE A 94 17.68 -19.24 -8.42
C ILE A 94 16.74 -18.89 -7.26
N ARG A 95 16.61 -19.77 -6.27
CA ARG A 95 15.79 -19.52 -5.09
C ARG A 95 16.22 -18.27 -4.33
N VAL A 96 17.50 -18.17 -3.98
CA VAL A 96 18.00 -17.08 -3.14
C VAL A 96 18.24 -15.81 -3.96
N GLU A 97 18.99 -15.90 -5.04
CA GLU A 97 19.43 -14.72 -5.81
C GLU A 97 18.32 -14.12 -6.68
N THR A 98 17.29 -14.90 -7.02
CA THR A 98 16.21 -14.44 -7.90
C THR A 98 14.87 -14.42 -7.19
N PHE A 99 14.34 -15.57 -6.76
CA PHE A 99 12.98 -15.65 -6.22
C PHE A 99 12.81 -14.83 -4.94
N TYR A 100 13.68 -15.03 -3.95
CA TYR A 100 13.67 -14.25 -2.71
C TYR A 100 14.02 -12.78 -2.92
N ALA A 101 15.04 -12.49 -3.73
CA ALA A 101 15.41 -11.12 -4.04
C ALA A 101 14.26 -10.32 -4.68
N ILE A 102 13.50 -10.95 -5.60
CA ILE A 102 12.31 -10.32 -6.20
C ILE A 102 11.24 -10.08 -5.13
N LEU A 103 10.90 -11.08 -4.32
CA LEU A 103 9.87 -10.94 -3.29
C LEU A 103 10.21 -9.86 -2.28
N ASP A 104 11.47 -9.79 -1.83
CA ASP A 104 11.94 -8.77 -0.89
C ASP A 104 11.85 -7.38 -1.50
N ARG A 105 12.24 -7.23 -2.77
CA ARG A 105 12.14 -5.95 -3.47
C ARG A 105 10.69 -5.52 -3.64
N VAL A 106 9.82 -6.43 -4.08
CA VAL A 106 8.39 -6.16 -4.28
C VAL A 106 7.73 -5.78 -2.95
N ARG A 107 8.02 -6.51 -1.88
CA ARG A 107 7.54 -6.20 -0.52
C ARG A 107 7.95 -4.80 -0.09
N SER A 108 9.24 -4.46 -0.18
CA SER A 108 9.73 -3.14 0.22
C SER A 108 9.06 -2.01 -0.56
N GLU A 109 8.84 -2.18 -1.86
CA GLU A 109 8.15 -1.18 -2.69
C GLU A 109 6.64 -1.10 -2.42
N LEU A 110 6.00 -2.18 -1.96
CA LEU A 110 4.62 -2.16 -1.47
C LEU A 110 4.51 -1.47 -0.11
N GLU A 111 5.39 -1.78 0.83
CA GLU A 111 5.43 -1.18 2.17
C GLU A 111 5.63 0.33 2.12
N LYS A 112 6.51 0.82 1.24
CA LYS A 112 6.68 2.26 1.00
C LYS A 112 5.38 2.93 0.57
N ARG A 113 4.68 2.34 -0.42
CA ARG A 113 3.40 2.87 -0.91
C ARG A 113 2.32 2.77 0.15
N HIS A 114 2.21 1.63 0.84
CA HIS A 114 1.27 1.44 1.94
C HIS A 114 1.44 2.52 3.00
N SER A 115 2.67 2.76 3.46
CA SER A 115 2.96 3.76 4.48
C SER A 115 2.54 5.18 4.03
N ALA A 116 2.75 5.52 2.76
CA ALA A 116 2.30 6.81 2.23
C ALA A 116 0.76 6.95 2.31
N TYR A 117 0.01 5.96 1.83
CA TYR A 117 -1.45 5.97 1.91
C TYR A 117 -1.97 5.93 3.35
N GLU A 118 -1.34 5.13 4.20
CA GLU A 118 -1.69 5.01 5.62
C GLU A 118 -1.47 6.32 6.37
N ASN A 119 -0.39 7.04 6.07
CA ASN A 119 -0.12 8.35 6.68
C ASN A 119 -1.18 9.37 6.30
N VAL A 120 -1.62 9.41 5.03
CA VAL A 120 -2.71 10.29 4.61
C VAL A 120 -4.01 9.84 5.29
N PHE A 121 -4.34 8.55 5.24
CA PHE A 121 -5.55 8.03 5.87
C PHE A 121 -5.63 8.40 7.37
N LYS A 122 -4.57 8.15 8.15
CA LYS A 122 -4.52 8.48 9.58
C LYS A 122 -4.76 9.96 9.89
N ARG A 123 -4.29 10.88 9.03
CA ARG A 123 -4.47 12.32 9.22
C ARG A 123 -5.92 12.76 9.06
N PHE A 124 -6.67 12.08 8.20
CA PHE A 124 -8.02 12.50 7.81
C PHE A 124 -9.13 11.54 8.27
N ASP A 125 -8.78 10.40 8.89
CA ASP A 125 -9.76 9.39 9.33
C ASP A 125 -10.75 9.95 10.36
N PHE A 126 -10.35 10.91 11.20
CA PHE A 126 -11.26 11.53 12.16
C PHE A 126 -12.44 12.26 11.49
N ILE A 127 -12.25 12.81 10.27
CA ILE A 127 -13.29 13.51 9.50
C ILE A 127 -14.38 12.52 9.05
N ARG A 128 -13.99 11.28 8.74
CA ARG A 128 -14.94 10.22 8.39
C ARG A 128 -15.80 9.80 9.57
N ASN A 129 -15.23 9.84 10.78
CA ASN A 129 -15.86 9.31 11.98
C ASN A 129 -16.34 10.40 12.96
N LEU A 130 -16.55 11.64 12.50
CA LEU A 130 -16.92 12.78 13.36
C LEU A 130 -18.10 12.50 14.28
N VAL A 131 -19.15 11.86 13.77
CA VAL A 131 -20.37 11.52 14.54
C VAL A 131 -20.07 10.62 15.74
N HIS A 132 -19.09 9.72 15.60
CA HIS A 132 -18.75 8.71 16.60
C HIS A 132 -17.64 9.14 17.57
N LEU A 133 -16.95 10.24 17.28
CA LEU A 133 -15.87 10.76 18.12
C LEU A 133 -16.39 11.77 19.15
N SER A 134 -15.64 11.94 20.24
CA SER A 134 -15.89 12.96 21.25
C SER A 134 -15.37 14.33 20.81
N ASP A 135 -15.96 15.42 21.32
CA ASP A 135 -15.55 16.78 20.95
C ASP A 135 -14.08 17.05 21.29
N SER A 136 -13.57 16.52 22.41
CA SER A 136 -12.17 16.66 22.80
C SER A 136 -11.24 15.94 21.83
N THR A 137 -11.59 14.72 21.41
CA THR A 137 -10.80 13.96 20.42
C THR A 137 -10.78 14.64 19.06
N ILE A 138 -11.93 15.15 18.60
CA ILE A 138 -12.02 15.89 17.33
C ILE A 138 -11.16 17.14 17.38
N HIS A 139 -11.21 17.88 18.49
CA HIS A 139 -10.42 19.08 18.66
C HIS A 139 -8.91 18.77 18.62
N GLU A 140 -8.46 17.72 19.31
CA GLU A 140 -7.05 17.29 19.29
C GLU A 140 -6.59 16.88 17.88
N GLU A 141 -7.34 16.03 17.17
CA GLU A 141 -6.97 15.57 15.82
C GLU A 141 -7.02 16.72 14.80
N ALA A 142 -8.03 17.59 14.89
CA ALA A 142 -8.10 18.78 14.04
C ALA A 142 -6.96 19.77 14.32
N THR A 143 -6.52 19.90 15.56
CA THR A 143 -5.36 20.73 15.93
C THR A 143 -4.06 20.14 15.39
N LYS A 144 -3.89 18.80 15.42
CA LYS A 144 -2.74 18.13 14.79
C LYS A 144 -2.73 18.39 13.28
N LEU A 145 -3.89 18.33 12.62
CA LEU A 145 -4.02 18.59 11.19
C LEU A 145 -3.73 20.06 10.86
N TYR A 146 -4.26 21.01 11.65
CA TYR A 146 -3.95 22.43 11.55
C TYR A 146 -2.45 22.71 11.64
N ASN A 147 -1.76 22.13 12.64
CA ASN A 147 -0.33 22.33 12.80
C ASN A 147 0.48 21.82 11.60
N TYR A 148 0.00 20.76 10.93
CA TYR A 148 0.65 20.23 9.73
C TYR A 148 0.41 21.13 8.50
N TYR A 149 -0.78 21.69 8.37
CA TYR A 149 -1.22 22.54 7.26
C TYR A 149 -1.46 23.98 7.70
N ALA A 150 -0.57 24.54 8.54
CA ALA A 150 -0.78 25.84 9.19
C ALA A 150 -0.85 27.03 8.20
N LYS A 151 -0.44 26.82 6.95
CA LYS A 151 -0.56 27.82 5.87
C LYS A 151 -1.88 27.74 5.11
N ASP A 152 -2.54 26.59 5.16
CA ASP A 152 -3.74 26.27 4.37
C ASP A 152 -5.01 26.28 5.24
N LEU A 153 -4.86 26.15 6.57
CA LEU A 153 -5.97 26.08 7.52
C LEU A 153 -6.04 27.30 8.43
N GLU A 154 -7.27 27.72 8.72
CA GLU A 154 -7.58 28.77 9.70
C GLU A 154 -7.49 28.22 11.13
N ASP A 155 -7.16 29.09 12.07
CA ASP A 155 -7.07 28.82 13.50
C ASP A 155 -8.43 28.42 14.13
N SER A 156 -9.54 28.78 13.49
CA SER A 156 -10.89 28.34 13.85
C SER A 156 -11.21 26.89 13.44
N PHE A 157 -10.39 26.24 12.61
CA PHE A 157 -10.69 24.93 12.02
C PHE A 157 -11.12 23.87 13.04
N ALA A 158 -10.43 23.78 14.17
CA ALA A 158 -10.74 22.78 15.20
C ALA A 158 -12.12 23.01 15.86
N LEU A 159 -12.56 24.26 15.98
CA LEU A 159 -13.91 24.61 16.47
C LEU A 159 -14.96 24.35 15.39
N GLU A 160 -14.64 24.63 14.14
CA GLU A 160 -15.53 24.36 13.01
C GLU A 160 -15.83 22.87 12.85
N CYS A 161 -14.84 21.98 13.05
CA CYS A 161 -15.06 20.54 13.05
C CYS A 161 -16.05 20.10 14.15
N VAL A 162 -15.97 20.68 15.36
CA VAL A 162 -16.89 20.39 16.46
C VAL A 162 -18.30 20.91 16.15
N HIS A 163 -18.41 22.12 15.59
CA HIS A 163 -19.69 22.66 15.15
C HIS A 163 -20.32 21.82 14.04
N PHE A 164 -19.52 21.39 13.07
CA PHE A 164 -19.97 20.51 11.98
C PHE A 164 -20.46 19.16 12.50
N ARG A 165 -19.80 18.57 13.51
CA ARG A 165 -20.31 17.38 14.20
C ARG A 165 -21.69 17.61 14.81
N GLN A 166 -21.88 18.72 15.53
CA GLN A 166 -23.19 19.05 16.12
C GLN A 166 -24.28 19.23 15.06
N PHE A 167 -23.91 19.77 13.90
CA PHE A 167 -24.80 19.84 12.74
C PHE A 167 -25.15 18.44 12.23
N LEU A 168 -24.15 17.58 11.98
CA LEU A 168 -24.39 16.19 11.54
C LEU A 168 -25.30 15.42 12.50
N ASN A 169 -25.10 15.55 13.82
CA ASN A 169 -25.96 14.91 14.82
C ASN A 169 -27.43 15.37 14.77
N LYS A 170 -27.70 16.56 14.23
CA LYS A 170 -29.07 17.07 14.02
C LYS A 170 -29.68 16.61 12.70
N THR A 171 -28.85 16.40 11.68
CA THR A 171 -29.27 16.10 10.30
C THR A 171 -29.30 14.60 10.00
N SER A 172 -28.50 13.80 10.70
CA SER A 172 -28.38 12.36 10.51
C SER A 172 -29.41 11.57 11.32
N SER A 173 -30.48 11.13 10.66
CA SER A 173 -31.21 9.93 11.08
C SER A 173 -30.39 8.69 10.71
N GLU A 174 -29.69 8.12 11.70
CA GLU A 174 -29.10 6.75 11.79
C GLU A 174 -28.16 6.19 10.69
N ASP A 175 -28.04 6.77 9.49
CA ASP A 175 -27.26 6.16 8.40
C ASP A 175 -25.78 6.58 8.39
N LYS A 176 -24.91 5.60 8.09
CA LYS A 176 -23.47 5.77 7.88
C LYS A 176 -23.22 6.64 6.64
N LEU A 177 -23.10 7.94 6.84
CA LEU A 177 -22.69 8.89 5.80
C LEU A 177 -21.33 8.47 5.21
N LYS A 178 -21.27 8.24 3.90
CA LYS A 178 -19.98 8.05 3.22
C LYS A 178 -19.26 9.40 3.14
N LEU A 179 -17.93 9.37 3.01
CA LEU A 179 -17.13 10.59 2.83
C LEU A 179 -17.60 11.41 1.61
N ILE A 180 -18.08 10.72 0.56
CA ILE A 180 -18.66 11.38 -0.62
C ILE A 180 -19.97 12.09 -0.26
N ASP A 181 -20.82 11.47 0.56
CA ASP A 181 -22.07 12.07 1.03
C ASP A 181 -21.80 13.28 1.96
N LEU A 182 -20.71 13.22 2.74
CA LEU A 182 -20.21 14.37 3.50
C LEU A 182 -19.70 15.47 2.55
N CYS A 183 -18.89 15.13 1.53
CA CYS A 183 -18.41 16.08 0.52
C CYS A 183 -19.60 16.76 -0.20
N THR A 184 -20.67 16.03 -0.53
CA THR A 184 -21.87 16.60 -1.17
C THR A 184 -22.70 17.43 -0.20
N LEU A 185 -22.93 16.98 1.03
CA LEU A 185 -23.61 17.78 2.07
C LEU A 185 -22.86 19.08 2.37
N ILE A 186 -21.54 19.02 2.43
CA ILE A 186 -20.67 20.19 2.60
C ILE A 186 -20.88 21.15 1.41
N ARG A 187 -20.86 20.66 0.17
CA ARG A 187 -21.10 21.50 -1.02
C ARG A 187 -22.51 22.09 -1.09
N GLU A 188 -23.53 21.34 -0.68
CA GLU A 188 -24.94 21.75 -0.79
C GLU A 188 -25.39 22.67 0.36
N GLN A 189 -24.91 22.44 1.59
CA GLN A 189 -25.40 23.13 2.79
C GLN A 189 -24.44 24.17 3.38
N ILE A 190 -23.14 24.15 3.06
CA ILE A 190 -22.14 25.06 3.70
C ILE A 190 -22.02 26.42 3.01
N CYS A 191 -22.77 26.69 1.93
CA CYS A 191 -22.78 28.00 1.26
C CYS A 191 -23.24 29.17 2.17
N TYR A 192 -23.79 28.92 3.36
CA TYR A 192 -24.32 29.99 4.24
C TYR A 192 -23.82 30.02 5.70
N GLN A 193 -23.04 29.04 6.21
CA GLN A 193 -22.79 28.97 7.66
C GLN A 193 -21.45 28.45 8.21
N CYS A 194 -20.51 27.93 7.40
CA CYS A 194 -19.16 27.54 7.88
C CYS A 194 -18.08 27.98 6.87
N SER A 195 -16.85 28.22 7.36
CA SER A 195 -15.77 28.81 6.57
C SER A 195 -15.39 27.95 5.36
N LEU A 196 -14.85 28.59 4.32
CA LEU A 196 -14.44 28.00 3.06
C LEU A 196 -13.37 26.90 3.21
N THR A 197 -12.67 26.82 4.35
CA THR A 197 -11.51 25.94 4.57
C THR A 197 -11.88 24.45 4.60
N LEU A 198 -13.02 24.09 5.20
CA LEU A 198 -13.54 22.72 5.24
C LEU A 198 -13.91 22.21 3.84
N ILE A 199 -14.42 23.09 2.97
CA ILE A 199 -14.76 22.76 1.58
C ILE A 199 -13.48 22.40 0.82
N TYR A 200 -12.45 23.24 0.89
CA TYR A 200 -11.18 22.97 0.21
C TYR A 200 -10.51 21.68 0.68
N LEU A 201 -10.55 21.36 1.97
CA LEU A 201 -9.95 20.15 2.51
C LEU A 201 -10.71 18.89 2.10
N CYS A 202 -12.05 18.95 2.04
CA CYS A 202 -12.88 17.89 1.51
C CYS A 202 -12.71 17.70 0.01
N GLU A 203 -12.58 18.78 -0.76
CA GLU A 203 -12.23 18.70 -2.18
C GLU A 203 -10.84 18.09 -2.38
N TYR A 204 -9.86 18.46 -1.57
CA TYR A 204 -8.52 17.88 -1.65
C TYR A 204 -8.54 16.37 -1.37
N LEU A 205 -9.35 15.91 -0.40
CA LEU A 205 -9.52 14.50 -0.07
C LEU A 205 -10.35 13.72 -1.11
N CYS A 206 -11.39 14.35 -1.67
CA CYS A 206 -12.24 13.76 -2.71
C CYS A 206 -11.53 13.78 -4.10
N VAL A 207 -10.60 14.70 -4.37
CA VAL A 207 -9.83 14.83 -5.62
C VAL A 207 -8.48 14.10 -5.60
N TRP A 208 -7.96 13.71 -4.43
CA TRP A 208 -6.84 12.76 -4.30
C TRP A 208 -7.26 11.32 -4.68
N SER A 209 -7.94 11.19 -5.82
CA SER A 209 -7.99 9.97 -6.61
C SER A 209 -6.54 9.55 -6.93
N PRO A 210 -6.21 8.24 -6.87
CA PRO A 210 -4.84 7.70 -6.78
C PRO A 210 -3.92 7.93 -8.00
N GLN A 211 -4.25 8.85 -8.89
CA GLN A 211 -3.46 9.17 -10.08
C GLN A 211 -2.28 10.12 -9.80
N ILE A 212 -2.29 10.88 -8.69
CA ILE A 212 -1.24 11.91 -8.42
C ILE A 212 -0.06 11.36 -7.59
N ALA A 213 -0.23 10.24 -6.88
CA ALA A 213 0.84 9.62 -6.08
C ALA A 213 2.00 9.02 -6.91
N GLN A 214 1.93 9.04 -8.25
CA GLN A 214 3.00 8.57 -9.14
C GLN A 214 3.88 9.68 -9.74
N GLN A 215 3.59 10.97 -9.49
CA GLN A 215 4.28 12.07 -10.19
C GLN A 215 5.25 12.91 -9.36
N ASN A 216 5.33 12.72 -8.04
CA ASN A 216 6.25 13.48 -7.19
C ASN A 216 7.25 12.58 -6.48
N ASP A 217 8.17 12.00 -7.24
CA ASP A 217 9.51 11.67 -6.75
C ASP A 217 10.51 11.91 -7.90
N PRO A 218 11.48 12.84 -7.75
CA PRO A 218 12.56 12.97 -8.71
C PRO A 218 13.50 11.77 -8.52
N PHE A 219 13.54 10.86 -9.48
CA PHE A 219 14.60 9.86 -9.61
C PHE A 219 15.98 10.56 -9.60
N PRO A 220 16.89 10.22 -8.68
CA PRO A 220 18.32 10.32 -8.95
C PRO A 220 18.80 9.00 -9.55
N LEU A 221 19.57 9.13 -10.63
CA LEU A 221 20.35 8.08 -11.29
C LEU A 221 21.25 7.30 -10.32
#